data_AF-A0AAN8U249-F1
#
_entry.id   AF-A0AAN8U249-F1
#
_cell.length_a   1.000
_cell.length_b   1.000
_cell.length_c   1.000
_cell.angle_alpha   90.00
_cell.angle_beta   90.00
_cell.angle_gamma   90.00
#
_symmetry.space_group_name_H-M   'P 1'
#
loop_
_entity.id
_entity.type
_entity.pdbx_description
1 polymer ?
#
loop_
_entity_poly.entity_id
_entity_poly.type
_entity_poly.pdbx_seq_one_letter_code
_entity_poly.pdbx_strand_id
1 'polypeptide(L)'
;MNIGRILLSKKSVSGHNSSNISKKRKKKKMEFEKRNSSRENMVQKLYDTCKQIFANGKAGYVPPPHDIQRLTSLLDCGHQESRMRLAKVHVDADFTAPCKSSVLFPESGGNMHCFKALTPCILLDVLGPPYSEPEGRHCTYYQHHSYDHISFSDVNKEMKMKEDETRSYAWLEERKDEQFVVLGGTYDGPTIKL
;
A
#
# COMPACT_ATOMS: atom_id res chain seq x y z
N MET A 1 -9.45 -4.87 0.27
CA MET A 1 -8.24 -5.49 -0.31
C MET A 1 -7.47 -6.18 0.80
N ASN A 2 -6.92 -7.37 0.54
CA ASN A 2 -6.14 -8.14 1.50
C ASN A 2 -4.70 -8.32 0.98
N ILE A 3 -3.68 -8.14 1.84
CA ILE A 3 -2.25 -8.25 1.48
C ILE A 3 -1.58 -9.44 2.16
N GLY A 4 -0.95 -10.34 1.40
CA GLY A 4 0.04 -11.29 1.91
C GLY A 4 1.47 -10.76 1.77
N ARG A 5 2.18 -10.54 2.88
CA ARG A 5 3.64 -10.41 2.90
C ARG A 5 4.23 -11.79 3.15
N ILE A 6 5.04 -12.26 2.21
CA ILE A 6 5.63 -13.59 2.27
C ILE A 6 7.14 -13.46 2.14
N LEU A 7 7.83 -13.80 3.22
CA LEU A 7 9.28 -13.88 3.25
C LEU A 7 9.66 -15.36 3.01
N LEU A 8 10.57 -15.64 2.07
CA LEU A 8 10.94 -17.02 1.71
C LEU A 8 12.36 -17.33 2.19
N SER A 9 12.56 -18.28 3.11
CA SER A 9 13.87 -18.68 3.64
C SER A 9 14.12 -20.18 3.60
N LYS A 10 15.37 -20.61 3.43
CA LYS A 10 15.85 -21.95 3.78
C LYS A 10 16.36 -21.93 5.21
N LYS A 11 16.11 -22.99 5.98
CA LYS A 11 16.63 -23.15 7.36
C LYS A 11 18.16 -23.07 7.32
N SER A 12 18.72 -22.05 7.98
CA SER A 12 20.07 -22.08 8.52
C SER A 12 20.03 -21.58 9.96
N VAL A 13 20.70 -22.32 10.83
CA VAL A 13 20.85 -22.05 12.27
C VAL A 13 21.48 -20.67 12.49
N SER A 14 21.06 -20.05 13.59
CA SER A 14 21.41 -18.73 14.14
C SER A 14 22.74 -18.09 13.72
N GLY A 15 22.68 -16.80 13.43
CA GLY A 15 23.85 -15.91 13.47
C GLY A 15 23.46 -14.45 13.22
N HIS A 16 23.61 -13.61 14.25
CA HIS A 16 23.55 -12.14 14.13
C HIS A 16 24.67 -11.62 13.22
N ASN A 17 24.41 -10.60 12.39
CA ASN A 17 25.09 -9.31 12.50
C ASN A 17 24.65 -8.26 11.47
N SER A 18 24.90 -7.03 11.89
CA SER A 18 24.28 -5.76 11.48
C SER A 18 24.91 -5.07 10.27
N SER A 19 24.15 -4.06 9.80
CA SER A 19 24.59 -2.77 9.25
C SER A 19 25.09 -2.68 7.80
N ASN A 20 24.40 -1.84 7.00
CA ASN A 20 24.99 -0.70 6.27
C ASN A 20 24.03 -0.13 5.20
N ILE A 21 23.03 0.69 5.57
CA ILE A 21 22.30 1.53 4.59
C ILE A 21 21.90 2.88 5.23
N SER A 22 22.88 3.68 5.63
CA SER A 22 22.64 4.94 6.37
C SER A 22 22.68 6.21 5.50
N LYS A 23 22.95 6.12 4.19
CA LYS A 23 23.15 7.34 3.36
C LYS A 23 22.11 7.59 2.26
N LYS A 24 21.36 6.56 1.81
CA LYS A 24 20.25 6.73 0.83
C LYS A 24 18.88 7.07 1.45
N ARG A 25 18.71 6.85 2.76
CA ARG A 25 17.45 7.08 3.51
C ARG A 25 17.11 8.55 3.75
N LYS A 26 18.09 9.46 3.84
CA LYS A 26 17.85 10.87 4.17
C LYS A 26 17.19 11.68 3.04
N LYS A 27 17.49 11.39 1.77
CA LYS A 27 16.95 12.14 0.63
C LYS A 27 15.47 11.82 0.35
N LYS A 28 15.07 10.54 0.48
CA LYS A 28 13.66 10.10 0.37
C LYS A 28 12.80 10.52 1.57
N LYS A 29 13.39 10.61 2.77
CA LYS A 29 12.70 11.07 3.98
C LYS A 29 12.25 12.54 3.86
N MET A 30 13.12 13.43 3.37
CA MET A 30 12.77 14.84 3.15
C MET A 30 11.65 15.04 2.12
N GLU A 31 11.59 14.23 1.06
CA GLU A 31 10.54 14.34 0.04
C GLU A 31 9.19 13.83 0.54
N PHE A 32 9.19 12.76 1.34
CA PHE A 32 8.01 12.25 2.04
C PHE A 32 7.50 13.27 3.08
N GLU A 33 8.38 13.85 3.89
CA GLU A 33 8.05 14.89 4.88
C GLU A 33 7.51 16.17 4.20
N LYS A 34 8.06 16.58 3.06
CA LYS A 34 7.58 17.74 2.29
C LYS A 34 6.16 17.51 1.72
N ARG A 35 5.86 16.29 1.26
CA ARG A 35 4.51 15.92 0.78
C ARG A 35 3.52 15.79 1.94
N ASN A 36 3.94 15.29 3.10
CA ASN A 36 3.09 15.19 4.29
C ASN A 36 2.76 16.57 4.87
N SER A 37 3.75 17.46 4.97
CA SER A 37 3.55 18.87 5.33
C SER A 37 2.59 19.57 4.37
N SER A 38 2.63 19.24 3.07
CA SER A 38 1.68 19.77 2.07
C SER A 38 0.25 19.26 2.26
N ARG A 39 0.06 18.00 2.68
CA ARG A 39 -1.28 17.42 2.96
C ARG A 39 -1.85 17.95 4.29
N GLU A 40 -1.03 18.06 5.33
CA GLU A 40 -1.40 18.74 6.59
C GLU A 40 -1.83 20.19 6.31
N ASN A 41 -1.13 20.88 5.41
CA ASN A 41 -1.53 22.20 4.93
C ASN A 41 -2.88 22.21 4.19
N MET A 42 -3.23 21.16 3.44
CA MET A 42 -4.52 21.10 2.73
C MET A 42 -5.69 20.80 3.67
N VAL A 43 -5.51 19.91 4.65
CA VAL A 43 -6.54 19.63 5.67
C VAL A 43 -6.79 20.88 6.50
N GLN A 44 -5.74 21.60 6.90
CA GLN A 44 -5.88 22.88 7.61
C GLN A 44 -6.57 23.94 6.74
N LYS A 45 -6.18 24.08 5.46
CA LYS A 45 -6.86 24.99 4.51
C LYS A 45 -8.33 24.64 4.30
N LEU A 46 -8.67 23.36 4.25
CA LEU A 46 -10.06 22.90 4.15
C LEU A 46 -10.83 23.31 5.41
N TYR A 47 -10.29 23.04 6.59
CA TYR A 47 -10.89 23.42 7.87
C TYR A 47 -11.10 24.94 8.00
N ASP A 48 -10.09 25.74 7.67
CA ASP A 48 -10.17 27.20 7.74
C ASP A 48 -11.18 27.74 6.71
N THR A 49 -11.24 27.13 5.53
CA THR A 49 -12.22 27.49 4.50
C THR A 49 -13.64 27.14 4.93
N CYS A 50 -13.87 25.97 5.52
CA CYS A 50 -15.16 25.62 6.13
C CYS A 50 -15.56 26.62 7.22
N LYS A 51 -14.63 26.99 8.10
CA LYS A 51 -14.90 28.02 9.12
C LYS A 51 -15.28 29.36 8.51
N GLN A 52 -14.68 29.76 7.41
CA GLN A 52 -15.01 31.02 6.71
C GLN A 52 -16.38 30.95 6.05
N ILE A 53 -16.65 29.89 5.28
CA ILE A 53 -17.89 29.72 4.50
C ILE A 53 -19.11 29.61 5.43
N PHE A 54 -18.96 28.88 6.54
CA PHE A 54 -20.05 28.60 7.46
C PHE A 54 -20.04 29.48 8.71
N ALA A 55 -19.18 30.50 8.80
CA ALA A 55 -19.00 31.36 9.97
C ALA A 55 -20.32 31.93 10.52
N ASN A 56 -21.23 32.30 9.60
CA ASN A 56 -22.49 32.96 9.90
C ASN A 56 -23.72 32.11 9.50
N GLY A 57 -23.51 30.83 9.19
CA GLY A 57 -24.55 29.93 8.71
C GLY A 57 -25.53 29.57 9.82
N LYS A 58 -26.81 29.89 9.63
CA LYS A 58 -27.90 29.35 10.47
C LYS A 58 -28.30 27.97 9.96
N ALA A 59 -29.06 27.21 10.75
CA ALA A 59 -29.63 25.94 10.29
C ALA A 59 -30.38 26.13 8.96
N GLY A 60 -30.03 25.35 7.95
CA GLY A 60 -30.57 25.48 6.59
C GLY A 60 -29.87 26.49 5.67
N TYR A 61 -28.81 27.15 6.13
CA TYR A 61 -28.01 28.05 5.29
C TYR A 61 -27.27 27.26 4.19
N VAL A 62 -27.48 27.68 2.93
CA VAL A 62 -26.78 27.16 1.76
C VAL A 62 -25.76 28.21 1.32
N PRO A 63 -24.45 27.89 1.29
CA PRO A 63 -23.43 28.81 0.84
C PRO A 63 -23.64 29.28 -0.62
N PRO A 64 -23.20 30.49 -0.97
CA PRO A 64 -23.27 30.96 -2.35
C PRO A 64 -22.42 30.10 -3.29
N PRO A 65 -22.75 30.02 -4.60
CA PRO A 65 -22.08 29.11 -5.54
C PRO A 65 -20.55 29.25 -5.62
N HIS A 66 -19.99 30.45 -5.42
CA HIS A 66 -18.55 30.67 -5.43
C HIS A 66 -17.84 30.01 -4.24
N ASP A 67 -18.48 29.99 -3.06
CA ASP A 67 -17.97 29.32 -1.87
C ASP A 67 -18.08 27.80 -2.00
N ILE A 68 -19.18 27.31 -2.60
CA ILE A 68 -19.32 25.90 -2.96
C ILE A 68 -18.21 25.48 -3.92
N GLN A 69 -17.93 26.25 -4.96
CA GLN A 69 -16.84 25.99 -5.91
C GLN A 69 -15.46 26.02 -5.24
N ARG A 70 -15.24 26.96 -4.33
CA ARG A 70 -13.98 27.07 -3.57
C ARG A 70 -13.77 25.86 -2.65
N LEU A 71 -14.81 25.42 -1.95
CA LEU A 71 -14.78 24.23 -1.11
C LEU A 71 -14.57 22.96 -1.96
N THR A 72 -15.31 22.84 -3.07
CA THR A 72 -15.20 21.75 -4.03
C THR A 72 -13.79 21.66 -4.59
N SER A 73 -13.19 22.79 -4.99
CA SER A 73 -11.81 22.83 -5.48
C SER A 73 -10.77 22.36 -4.46
N LEU A 74 -11.02 22.58 -3.15
CA LEU A 74 -10.13 22.07 -2.08
C LEU A 74 -10.31 20.57 -1.82
N LEU A 75 -11.53 20.07 -1.96
CA LEU A 75 -11.83 18.64 -1.87
C LEU A 75 -11.28 17.89 -3.09
N ASP A 76 -11.36 18.52 -4.27
CA ASP A 76 -10.87 18.01 -5.55
C ASP A 76 -9.36 18.19 -5.72
N CYS A 77 -8.71 19.16 -5.07
CA CYS A 77 -7.25 19.22 -5.03
C CYS A 77 -6.65 18.12 -4.13
N GLY A 78 -7.44 17.57 -3.20
CA GLY A 78 -7.16 16.30 -2.53
C GLY A 78 -7.19 15.09 -3.49
N HIS A 79 -7.77 15.25 -4.67
CA HIS A 79 -7.80 14.31 -5.81
C HIS A 79 -6.64 14.48 -6.79
N GLN A 80 -5.48 15.04 -6.37
CA GLN A 80 -4.26 14.51 -6.99
C GLN A 80 -4.34 13.00 -6.83
N GLU A 81 -4.28 12.23 -7.94
CA GLU A 81 -4.42 10.76 -8.05
C GLU A 81 -3.43 9.99 -7.14
N SER A 82 -3.46 10.24 -5.85
CA SER A 82 -2.94 9.41 -4.81
C SER A 82 -3.94 8.27 -4.76
N ARG A 83 -3.84 7.31 -5.70
CA ARG A 83 -4.62 6.05 -5.71
C ARG A 83 -4.19 5.15 -4.55
N MET A 84 -4.21 5.72 -3.34
CA MET A 84 -3.91 5.04 -2.11
C MET A 84 -5.16 4.28 -1.68
N ARG A 85 -4.97 2.99 -1.45
CA ARG A 85 -6.02 2.02 -1.20
C ARG A 85 -5.71 1.32 0.12
N LEU A 86 -6.61 1.39 1.08
CA LEU A 86 -6.43 0.70 2.36
C LEU A 86 -6.62 -0.80 2.14
N ALA A 87 -5.72 -1.59 2.71
CA ALA A 87 -5.78 -3.03 2.65
C ALA A 87 -5.43 -3.67 3.99
N LYS A 88 -6.09 -4.79 4.29
CA LYS A 88 -5.84 -5.56 5.50
C LYS A 88 -4.72 -6.57 5.24
N VAL A 89 -3.73 -6.65 6.11
CA VAL A 89 -2.68 -7.67 6.07
C VAL A 89 -3.32 -9.03 6.42
N HIS A 90 -3.16 -9.98 5.51
CA HIS A 90 -3.67 -11.35 5.61
C HIS A 90 -2.61 -12.31 6.16
N VAL A 91 -1.37 -12.16 5.70
CA VAL A 91 -0.22 -12.98 6.11
C VAL A 91 0.99 -12.05 6.18
N ASP A 92 1.82 -12.19 7.21
CA ASP A 92 3.15 -11.57 7.31
C ASP A 92 4.08 -12.57 8.01
N ALA A 93 4.70 -13.46 7.23
CA ALA A 93 5.44 -14.60 7.77
C ALA A 93 6.59 -15.06 6.88
N ASP A 94 7.55 -15.75 7.52
CA ASP A 94 8.63 -16.48 6.88
C ASP A 94 8.17 -17.90 6.53
N PHE A 95 8.41 -18.33 5.31
CA PHE A 95 8.11 -19.66 4.81
C PHE A 95 9.40 -20.40 4.46
N THR A 96 9.51 -21.62 4.95
CA THR A 96 10.61 -22.54 4.66
C THR A 96 10.08 -23.85 4.14
N ALA A 97 10.70 -24.37 3.08
CA ALA A 97 10.37 -25.69 2.56
C ALA A 97 10.77 -26.80 3.56
N PRO A 98 9.98 -27.87 3.68
CA PRO A 98 8.68 -28.08 3.03
C PRO A 98 7.57 -27.23 3.68
N CYS A 99 6.72 -26.61 2.86
CA CYS A 99 5.56 -25.84 3.31
C CYS A 99 4.30 -26.28 2.54
N LYS A 100 3.13 -26.03 3.12
CA LYS A 100 1.84 -26.26 2.44
C LYS A 100 1.65 -25.23 1.33
N SER A 101 0.93 -25.60 0.28
CA SER A 101 0.45 -24.65 -0.73
C SER A 101 -0.49 -23.61 -0.12
N SER A 102 -0.44 -22.39 -0.63
CA SER A 102 -1.40 -21.34 -0.33
C SER A 102 -2.33 -21.13 -1.52
N VAL A 103 -3.58 -20.74 -1.27
CA VAL A 103 -4.59 -20.47 -2.31
C VAL A 103 -5.13 -19.06 -2.11
N LEU A 104 -5.14 -18.30 -3.20
CA LEU A 104 -5.60 -16.92 -3.24
C LEU A 104 -6.86 -16.83 -4.13
N PHE A 105 -7.78 -15.95 -3.77
CA PHE A 105 -8.99 -15.68 -4.55
C PHE A 105 -9.03 -14.19 -4.93
N PRO A 106 -9.82 -13.78 -5.94
CA PRO A 106 -9.89 -12.38 -6.36
C PRO A 106 -10.14 -11.38 -5.22
N GLU A 107 -10.95 -11.76 -4.22
CA GLU A 107 -11.34 -10.89 -3.10
C GLU A 107 -10.93 -11.42 -1.71
N SER A 108 -10.28 -12.59 -1.62
CA SER A 108 -9.92 -13.22 -0.34
C SER A 108 -8.60 -14.00 -0.43
N GLY A 109 -8.11 -14.51 0.71
CA GLY A 109 -6.84 -15.26 0.77
C GLY A 109 -5.57 -14.40 0.64
N GLY A 110 -5.68 -13.09 0.41
CA GLY A 110 -4.52 -12.21 0.24
C GLY A 110 -4.09 -12.05 -1.22
N ASN A 111 -5.05 -11.76 -2.10
CA ASN A 111 -4.82 -11.55 -3.54
C ASN A 111 -3.63 -10.61 -3.86
N MET A 112 -3.45 -9.57 -3.04
CA MET A 112 -2.28 -8.70 -3.16
C MET A 112 -1.13 -9.34 -2.39
N HIS A 113 0.04 -9.56 -2.99
CA HIS A 113 1.14 -10.15 -2.24
C HIS A 113 2.53 -9.70 -2.69
N CYS A 114 3.49 -9.84 -1.79
CA CYS A 114 4.89 -9.51 -2.03
C CYS A 114 5.77 -10.66 -1.52
N PHE A 115 6.59 -11.21 -2.42
CA PHE A 115 7.60 -12.19 -2.07
C PHE A 115 8.96 -11.54 -1.91
N LYS A 116 9.64 -11.84 -0.80
CA LYS A 116 11.04 -11.46 -0.61
C LYS A 116 11.84 -12.71 -0.29
N ALA A 117 12.75 -13.06 -1.20
CA ALA A 117 13.72 -14.12 -0.97
C ALA A 117 14.72 -13.68 0.12
N LEU A 118 14.78 -14.42 1.22
CA LEU A 118 15.82 -14.33 2.24
C LEU A 118 17.02 -15.23 1.90
N THR A 119 16.77 -16.29 1.13
CA THR A 119 17.76 -17.23 0.58
C THR A 119 17.35 -17.60 -0.85
N PRO A 120 18.24 -18.18 -1.69
CA PRO A 120 17.82 -18.74 -2.97
C PRO A 120 16.65 -19.73 -2.80
N CYS A 121 15.51 -19.38 -3.39
CA CYS A 121 14.25 -20.09 -3.29
C CYS A 121 13.61 -20.25 -4.67
N ILE A 122 12.71 -21.21 -4.77
CA ILE A 122 11.89 -21.45 -5.96
C ILE A 122 10.44 -21.29 -5.52
N LEU A 123 9.68 -20.54 -6.30
CA LEU A 123 8.24 -20.40 -6.17
C LEU A 123 7.60 -21.06 -7.40
N LEU A 124 6.64 -21.95 -7.17
CA LEU A 124 5.79 -22.50 -8.23
C LEU A 124 4.40 -21.87 -8.05
N ASP A 125 3.91 -21.22 -9.10
CA ASP A 125 2.60 -20.56 -9.10
C ASP A 125 1.71 -21.13 -10.22
N VAL A 126 0.42 -21.28 -9.94
CA VAL A 126 -0.58 -21.80 -10.86
C VAL A 126 -1.72 -20.78 -10.93
N LEU A 127 -1.82 -20.10 -12.06
CA LEU A 127 -2.78 -19.01 -12.28
C LEU A 127 -3.99 -19.49 -13.07
N GLY A 128 -5.19 -19.21 -12.56
CA GLY A 128 -6.46 -19.58 -13.17
C GLY A 128 -7.49 -18.46 -13.06
N PRO A 129 -7.77 -17.70 -14.15
CA PRO A 129 -7.08 -17.71 -15.44
C PRO A 129 -5.74 -16.96 -15.43
N PRO A 130 -4.88 -17.13 -16.44
CA PRO A 130 -3.68 -16.30 -16.62
C PRO A 130 -4.02 -14.81 -16.84
N TYR A 131 -3.03 -13.94 -16.60
CA TYR A 131 -3.08 -12.53 -16.98
C TYR A 131 -3.32 -12.37 -18.49
N SER A 132 -4.05 -11.32 -18.85
CA SER A 132 -4.45 -11.01 -20.24
C SER A 132 -4.84 -9.54 -20.33
N GLU A 133 -3.98 -8.73 -20.94
CA GLU A 133 -4.26 -7.31 -21.20
C GLU A 133 -5.54 -7.11 -22.05
N PRO A 134 -5.77 -7.85 -23.16
CA PRO A 134 -6.98 -7.68 -23.97
C PRO A 134 -8.28 -7.96 -23.22
N GLU A 135 -8.23 -8.85 -22.22
CA GLU A 135 -9.38 -9.21 -21.38
C GLU A 135 -9.39 -8.43 -20.05
N GLY A 136 -8.55 -7.39 -19.92
CA GLY A 136 -8.52 -6.49 -18.77
C GLY A 136 -7.86 -7.07 -17.51
N ARG A 137 -7.24 -8.24 -17.58
CA ARG A 137 -6.50 -8.89 -16.48
C ARG A 137 -5.02 -8.48 -16.51
N HIS A 138 -4.79 -7.20 -16.25
CA HIS A 138 -3.45 -6.61 -16.15
C HIS A 138 -2.84 -6.88 -14.77
N CYS A 139 -1.51 -6.97 -14.71
CA CYS A 139 -0.79 -7.09 -13.43
C CYS A 139 -0.46 -5.69 -12.91
N THR A 140 -1.15 -5.25 -11.85
CA THR A 140 -0.90 -3.94 -11.24
C THR A 140 0.04 -4.06 -10.04
N TYR A 141 1.11 -3.27 -10.03
CA TYR A 141 2.06 -3.21 -8.91
C TYR A 141 1.72 -2.10 -7.93
N TYR A 142 1.95 -2.37 -6.64
CA TYR A 142 1.65 -1.43 -5.57
C TYR A 142 2.84 -1.25 -4.64
N GLN A 143 3.06 -0.01 -4.21
CA GLN A 143 3.94 0.31 -3.10
C GLN A 143 3.12 0.28 -1.80
N HIS A 144 3.57 -0.47 -0.81
CA HIS A 144 2.95 -0.46 0.52
C HIS A 144 3.63 0.56 1.43
N HIS A 145 2.83 1.23 2.26
CA HIS A 145 3.28 2.15 3.30
C HIS A 145 2.74 1.68 4.65
N SER A 146 3.63 1.51 5.64
CA SER A 146 3.25 1.10 7.01
C SER A 146 2.61 2.28 7.76
N TYR A 147 1.64 1.97 8.64
CA TYR A 147 0.95 2.96 9.47
C TYR A 147 1.90 3.74 10.38
N ASP A 148 3.03 3.14 10.80
CA ASP A 148 4.05 3.80 11.64
C ASP A 148 4.72 5.03 10.98
N HIS A 149 4.46 5.28 9.69
CA HIS A 149 4.93 6.46 8.97
C HIS A 149 3.85 7.53 8.76
N ILE A 150 2.61 7.25 9.19
CA ILE A 150 1.48 8.16 9.14
C ILE A 150 1.11 8.49 10.58
N SER A 151 2.00 9.19 11.28
CA SER A 151 1.60 9.91 12.49
C SER A 151 0.62 11.00 12.06
N PHE A 152 -0.68 10.67 12.04
CA PHE A 152 -1.74 11.68 12.13
C PHE A 152 -1.64 12.27 13.54
N SER A 153 -0.75 13.25 13.72
CA SER A 153 -0.75 14.06 14.92
C SER A 153 -2.00 14.94 14.91
N ASP A 154 -2.89 14.65 15.87
CA ASP A 154 -3.85 15.56 16.47
C ASP A 154 -5.11 15.96 15.70
N VAL A 155 -5.88 14.98 15.21
CA VAL A 155 -7.35 15.17 15.17
C VAL A 155 -8.08 13.91 15.66
N ASN A 156 -8.74 14.06 16.80
CA ASN A 156 -9.67 13.13 17.46
C ASN A 156 -9.07 11.98 18.28
N LYS A 157 -8.78 12.36 19.51
CA LYS A 157 -8.78 11.52 20.70
C LYS A 157 -10.16 10.85 20.91
N GLU A 158 -10.45 9.78 20.17
CA GLU A 158 -11.32 8.64 20.55
C GLU A 158 -11.53 7.68 19.36
N MET A 159 -10.46 7.02 18.92
CA MET A 159 -10.58 5.68 18.36
C MET A 159 -9.39 4.88 18.87
N LYS A 160 -9.54 4.32 20.08
CA LYS A 160 -8.61 3.31 20.62
C LYS A 160 -8.81 2.03 19.82
N MET A 161 -8.28 1.99 18.59
CA MET A 161 -8.03 0.72 17.91
C MET A 161 -6.93 0.01 18.70
N LYS A 162 -7.09 -1.28 18.98
CA LYS A 162 -6.07 -2.01 19.76
C LYS A 162 -4.77 -2.01 18.97
N GLU A 163 -3.63 -1.91 19.63
CA GLU A 163 -2.29 -1.86 19.00
C GLU A 163 -2.00 -3.04 18.05
N ASP A 164 -2.71 -4.16 18.24
CA ASP A 164 -2.71 -5.34 17.36
C ASP A 164 -3.45 -5.12 16.02
N GLU A 165 -4.47 -4.27 16.00
CA GLU A 165 -5.27 -3.97 14.82
C GLU A 165 -4.55 -2.98 13.88
N THR A 166 -3.68 -2.11 14.39
CA THR A 166 -2.92 -1.14 13.56
C THR A 166 -1.85 -1.83 12.71
N ARG A 167 -1.23 -2.92 13.20
CA ARG A 167 -0.33 -3.76 12.38
C ARG A 167 -1.07 -4.57 11.31
N SER A 168 -2.41 -4.64 11.39
CA SER A 168 -3.23 -5.42 10.48
C SER A 168 -3.64 -4.67 9.21
N TYR A 169 -3.23 -3.41 9.01
CA TYR A 169 -3.56 -2.64 7.80
C TYR A 169 -2.35 -1.96 7.17
N ALA A 170 -2.41 -1.75 5.86
CA ALA A 170 -1.42 -0.99 5.11
C ALA A 170 -2.10 -0.19 3.99
N TRP A 171 -1.50 0.96 3.64
CA TRP A 171 -1.90 1.72 2.46
C TRP A 171 -1.12 1.25 1.24
N LEU A 172 -1.83 0.99 0.14
CA LEU A 172 -1.28 0.58 -1.15
C LEU A 172 -1.42 1.70 -2.16
N GLU A 173 -0.32 2.10 -2.77
CA GLU A 173 -0.28 3.10 -3.83
C GLU A 173 0.13 2.42 -5.14
N GLU A 174 -0.70 2.56 -6.18
CA GLU A 174 -0.40 2.03 -7.51
C GLU A 174 0.90 2.63 -8.07
N ARG A 175 1.79 1.78 -8.60
CA ARG A 175 3.05 2.19 -9.22
C ARG A 175 2.93 2.20 -10.73
N LYS A 176 3.47 3.24 -11.37
CA LYS A 176 3.54 3.34 -12.84
C LYS A 176 4.82 2.74 -13.44
N ASP A 177 5.82 2.43 -12.62
CA ASP A 177 7.14 1.98 -13.08
C ASP A 177 7.56 0.66 -12.43
N GLU A 178 7.94 -0.30 -13.29
CA GLU A 178 8.49 -1.60 -12.92
C GLU A 178 9.98 -1.47 -12.60
N GLN A 179 10.31 -1.42 -11.30
CA GLN A 179 11.70 -1.38 -10.82
C GLN A 179 12.25 -2.78 -10.51
N PHE A 180 11.94 -3.76 -11.34
CA PHE A 180 12.45 -5.13 -11.24
C PHE A 180 12.69 -5.70 -12.65
N VAL A 181 13.51 -6.75 -12.73
CA VAL A 181 13.84 -7.43 -13.97
C VAL A 181 13.39 -8.88 -13.83
N VAL A 182 12.56 -9.35 -14.77
CA VAL A 182 12.20 -10.76 -14.91
C VAL A 182 12.91 -11.28 -16.15
N LEU A 183 13.68 -12.36 -15.98
CA LEU A 183 14.36 -13.03 -17.09
C LEU A 183 13.62 -14.33 -17.39
N GLY A 184 13.12 -14.45 -18.61
CA GLY A 184 12.55 -15.71 -19.10
C GLY A 184 13.62 -16.76 -19.35
N GLY A 185 13.26 -18.03 -19.19
CA GLY A 185 14.10 -19.19 -19.50
C GLY A 185 13.27 -20.31 -20.12
N THR A 186 13.94 -21.27 -20.77
CA THR A 186 13.29 -22.49 -21.27
C THR A 186 13.08 -23.48 -20.13
N TYR A 187 12.00 -24.24 -20.20
CA TYR A 187 11.75 -25.32 -19.25
C TYR A 187 12.44 -26.60 -19.73
N ASP A 188 13.45 -27.04 -18.99
CA ASP A 188 14.27 -28.22 -19.33
C ASP A 188 13.90 -29.45 -18.46
N GLY A 189 12.72 -29.44 -17.84
CA GLY A 189 12.22 -30.55 -17.03
C GLY A 189 11.46 -31.61 -17.85
N PRO A 190 10.79 -32.56 -17.18
CA PRO A 190 10.02 -33.61 -17.85
C PRO A 190 8.94 -33.06 -18.79
N THR A 191 8.77 -33.69 -19.96
CA THR A 191 7.78 -33.26 -20.96
C THR A 191 6.36 -33.21 -20.38
N ILE A 192 5.72 -32.06 -20.54
CA ILE A 192 4.32 -31.85 -20.18
C ILE A 192 3.46 -32.20 -21.40
N LYS A 193 2.54 -33.16 -21.25
CA LYS A 193 1.54 -33.46 -22.28
C LYS A 193 0.39 -32.48 -22.13
N LEU A 194 0.16 -31.67 -23.16
CA LEU A 194 -0.94 -30.70 -23.25
C LEU A 194 -2.17 -31.35 -23.90
#